data_AF-A0A3D1LA84-F1
#
_entry.id   AF-A0A3D1LA84-F1
#
_cell.length_a   1.000
_cell.length_b   1.000
_cell.length_c   1.000
_cell.angle_alpha   90.00
_cell.angle_beta   90.00
_cell.angle_gamma   90.00
#
_symmetry.space_group_name_H-M   'P 1'
#
loop_
_entity.id
_entity.type
_entity.pdbx_description
1 polymer ?
#
loop_
_entity_poly.entity_id
_entity_poly.type
_entity_poly.pdbx_seq_one_letter_code
_entity_poly.pdbx_strand_id
1 'polypeptide(L)' 'MTEDLEKRARELAVYLIERRTTIRDAAKHFSVSKSTVHK' A
#
# COMPACT_ATOMS: atom_id res chain seq x y z
N MET A 1 2.40 -2.82 -18.17
CA MET A 1 3.10 -2.00 -17.15
C MET A 1 2.13 -1.38 -16.13
N THR A 2 0.87 -1.09 -16.48
CA THR A 2 -0.14 -0.51 -15.55
C THR A 2 -0.79 -1.54 -14.61
N GLU A 3 -0.89 -2.80 -15.04
CA GLU A 3 -1.48 -3.88 -14.23
C GLU A 3 -0.76 -4.08 -12.89
N ASP A 4 0.55 -3.82 -12.85
CA ASP A 4 1.37 -3.97 -11.65
C ASP A 4 1.03 -2.93 -10.56
N LEU A 5 0.61 -1.73 -10.97
CA LEU A 5 0.26 -0.65 -10.05
C LEU A 5 -1.08 -0.90 -9.37
N GLU A 6 -2.10 -1.28 -10.13
CA GLU A 6 -3.42 -1.59 -9.57
C GLU A 6 -3.38 -2.81 -8.65
N LYS A 7 -2.58 -3.82 -9.02
CA LYS A 7 -2.41 -5.03 -8.22
C LYS A 7 -1.76 -4.70 -6.87
N ARG A 8 -0.70 -3.89 -6.88
CA ARG A 8 -0.08 -3.36 -5.66
C ARG A 8 -1.03 -2.49 -4.84
N ALA A 9 -1.84 -1.65 -5.47
CA ALA A 9 -2.82 -0.82 -4.75
C ALA A 9 -3.85 -1.70 -4.03
N ARG A 10 -4.33 -2.77 -4.69
CA ARG A 10 -5.22 -3.76 -4.09
C ARG A 10 -4.57 -4.49 -2.91
N GLU A 11 -3.35 -4.99 -3.09
CA GLU A 11 -2.62 -5.67 -2.02
C GLU A 11 -2.39 -4.77 -0.79
N LEU A 12 -2.04 -3.51 -1.04
CA LEU A 12 -1.82 -2.55 0.03
C LEU A 12 -3.12 -2.21 0.78
N ALA A 13 -4.25 -2.10 0.06
CA ALA A 13 -5.56 -1.90 0.67
C ALA A 13 -5.99 -3.10 1.53
N VAL A 14 -5.81 -4.33 1.02
CA VAL A 14 -6.08 -5.57 1.77
C VAL A 14 -5.23 -5.61 3.04
N TYR A 15 -3.93 -5.36 2.92
CA TYR A 15 -3.00 -5.35 4.06
C TYR A 15 -3.41 -4.34 5.14
N LEU A 16 -3.85 -3.14 4.74
CA LEU A 16 -4.31 -2.10 5.69
C LEU A 16 -5.56 -2.54 6.44
N ILE A 17 -6.53 -3.13 5.74
CA ILE A 17 -7.80 -3.57 6.34
C ILE A 17 -7.58 -4.76 7.27
N GLU A 18 -6.87 -5.79 6.81
CA GLU A 18 -6.62 -7.02 7.57
C GLU A 18 -5.81 -6.75 8.84
N ARG A 19 -4.76 -5.92 8.73
CA ARG A 19 -3.87 -5.66 9.86
C ARG A 19 -4.28 -4.47 10.72
N ARG A 20 -5.32 -3.71 10.32
CA ARG A 20 -5.74 -2.45 10.97
C ARG A 20 -4.56 -1.54 11.31
N THR A 21 -3.60 -1.46 10.39
CA THR A 21 -2.34 -0.74 10.60
C THR A 21 -2.39 0.66 9.99
N THR A 22 -1.42 1.50 10.33
CA THR A 22 -1.38 2.87 9.80
C THR A 22 -0.79 2.90 8.39
N ILE A 23 -1.16 3.92 7.61
CA ILE A 23 -0.58 4.20 6.29
C ILE A 23 0.96 4.27 6.35
N ARG A 24 1.51 4.82 7.44
CA ARG A 24 2.97 4.96 7.61
C ARG A 24 3.65 3.59 7.80
N ASP A 25 3.02 2.68 8.53
CA ASP A 25 3.58 1.36 8.77
C ASP A 25 3.42 0.45 7.54
N ALA A 26 2.30 0.55 6.82
CA ALA A 26 2.16 -0.07 5.51
C ALA A 26 3.21 0.45 4.52
N ALA A 27 3.44 1.76 4.45
CA ALA A 27 4.46 2.34 3.57
C ALA A 27 5.87 1.79 3.88
N LYS A 28 6.23 1.64 5.16
CA LYS A 28 7.48 0.97 5.56
C LYS A 28 7.52 -0.51 5.14
N HIS A 29 6.42 -1.24 5.34
CA HIS A 29 6.33 -2.66 4.99
C HIS A 29 6.53 -2.89 3.48
N PHE A 30 5.90 -2.05 2.66
CA PHE A 30 5.99 -2.14 1.20
C PHE A 30 7.20 -1.39 0.62
N SER A 31 8.09 -0.83 1.45
CA SER A 31 9.24 -0.02 1.03
C SER A 31 8.88 1.10 0.04
N VAL A 32 7.72 1.73 0.26
CA VAL A 32 7.22 2.85 -0.56
C VAL A 32 7.12 4.13 0.26
N SER A 33 7.08 5.26 -0.43
CA SER A 33 6.84 6.54 0.23
C SER A 33 5.37 6.67 0.65
N LYS A 34 5.12 7.44 1.71
CA LYS A 34 3.75 7.77 2.16
C LYS A 34 2.93 8.43 1.04
N SER A 35 3.53 9.31 0.24
CA SER A 35 2.84 9.96 -0.88
C SER A 35 2.48 8.97 -1.99
N THR A 36 3.29 7.93 -2.22
CA THR A 36 2.96 6.84 -3.15
C THR A 36 1.75 6.02 -2.70
N VAL A 37 1.51 5.92 -1.39
CA VAL A 37 0.32 5.22 -0.86
C VAL A 37 -0.95 6.09 -0.95
N HIS A 38 -0.80 7.41 -0.95
CA HIS A 38 -1.93 8.34 -1.05
C HIS A 38 -2.34 8.69 -2.48
N LYS A 39 -1.45 8.47 -3.45
CA LYS A 39 -1.63 8.85 -4.86
C LYS A 39 -2.31 7.73 -5.62
#